data_AF-A0A0G3BRD5-F1
#
_entry.id   AF-A0A0G3BRD5-F1
#
_cell.length_a   1.000
_cell.length_b   1.000
_cell.length_c   1.000
_cell.angle_alpha   90.00
_cell.angle_beta   90.00
_cell.angle_gamma   90.00
#
_symmetry.space_group_name_H-M   'P 1'
#
loop_
_entity.id
_entity.type
_entity.pdbx_description
1 polymer ?
#
loop_
_entity_poly.entity_id
_entity_poly.type
_entity_poly.pdbx_seq_one_letter_code
_entity_poly.pdbx_strand_id
1 'polypeptide(L)'
;MATEHSVLIRDNIHGLDVFVDDPRVKIVSMNATAGVLADPQTFLSFASDLHGQAASISRQAQEVILLLNYALMRPEPVAQIVFAISAVEMLGQQETWTESQKHLLAELAVSAETSSLGSEEERLEVADAIKKNLHRLSLRQGVLRLFERLDLAHLKGKWDSVYAERSRLVHGLAPRPGANYSELAQKAVSLCGYILLKALAAELPIASRYTDEFYKLP
;
A
#
# COMPACT_ATOMS: atom_id res chain seq x y z
N MET A 1 41.09 -13.80 -21.30
CA MET A 1 40.13 -12.67 -21.29
C MET A 1 40.24 -11.97 -22.63
N ALA A 2 39.21 -12.11 -23.48
CA ALA A 2 39.21 -11.50 -24.81
C ALA A 2 38.52 -10.14 -24.75
N THR A 3 39.05 -9.17 -25.48
CA THR A 3 38.42 -7.88 -25.74
C THR A 3 38.20 -7.76 -27.22
N GLU A 4 36.98 -7.41 -27.62
CA GLU A 4 36.64 -7.06 -28.99
C GLU A 4 35.86 -5.74 -28.94
N HIS A 5 36.29 -4.76 -29.74
CA HIS A 5 35.73 -3.40 -29.79
C HIS A 5 35.66 -2.64 -28.45
N SER A 6 36.66 -2.81 -27.59
CA SER A 6 36.85 -2.02 -26.35
C SER A 6 35.78 -2.22 -25.26
N VAL A 7 35.06 -3.35 -25.27
CA VAL A 7 34.17 -3.74 -24.17
C VAL A 7 34.58 -5.12 -23.62
N LEU A 8 34.47 -5.27 -22.30
CA LEU A 8 34.92 -6.44 -21.55
C LEU A 8 33.77 -7.45 -21.46
N ILE A 9 33.86 -8.56 -22.22
CA ILE A 9 32.83 -9.60 -22.25
C ILE A 9 33.21 -10.71 -21.26
N ARG A 10 32.28 -11.11 -20.37
CA ARG A 10 32.44 -12.29 -19.51
C ARG A 10 31.80 -13.52 -20.15
N ASP A 11 32.37 -14.68 -19.84
CA ASP A 11 31.98 -15.97 -20.44
C ASP A 11 30.49 -16.27 -20.23
N ASN A 12 29.92 -16.69 -21.35
CA ASN A 12 28.50 -16.89 -21.63
C ASN A 12 27.93 -18.04 -20.77
N ILE A 13 27.03 -17.72 -19.85
CA ILE A 13 26.20 -18.71 -19.15
C ILE A 13 24.73 -18.41 -19.49
N HIS A 14 24.22 -19.14 -20.48
CA HIS A 14 22.80 -19.26 -20.85
C HIS A 14 22.13 -18.12 -21.66
N GLY A 15 22.76 -17.64 -22.74
CA GLY A 15 22.01 -17.06 -23.87
C GLY A 15 21.26 -15.75 -23.58
N LEU A 16 21.70 -15.01 -22.58
CA LEU A 16 21.24 -13.66 -22.27
C LEU A 16 22.39 -12.69 -22.57
N ASP A 17 22.20 -11.82 -23.55
CA ASP A 17 23.10 -10.70 -23.79
C ASP A 17 23.01 -9.72 -22.61
N VAL A 18 24.09 -9.61 -21.84
CA VAL A 18 24.18 -8.69 -20.71
C VAL A 18 24.80 -7.38 -21.22
N PHE A 19 23.97 -6.36 -21.36
CA PHE A 19 24.43 -5.00 -21.68
C PHE A 19 24.92 -4.28 -20.41
N VAL A 20 25.87 -3.35 -20.59
CA VAL A 20 26.42 -2.54 -19.51
C VAL A 20 25.35 -1.55 -19.03
N ASP A 21 25.20 -1.46 -17.71
CA ASP A 21 24.19 -0.66 -17.01
C ASP A 21 24.37 0.85 -17.28
N ASP A 22 23.57 1.41 -18.20
CA ASP A 22 23.44 2.86 -18.40
C ASP A 22 22.20 3.36 -17.62
N PRO A 23 22.38 4.22 -16.60
CA PRO A 23 21.29 4.70 -15.75
C PRO A 23 20.22 5.55 -16.48
N ARG A 24 20.40 5.82 -17.79
CA ARG A 24 19.42 6.55 -18.63
C ARG A 24 18.56 5.64 -19.50
N VAL A 25 18.86 4.34 -19.58
CA VAL A 25 18.12 3.39 -20.42
C VAL A 25 17.06 2.68 -19.59
N LYS A 26 15.80 3.09 -19.73
CA LYS A 26 14.64 2.33 -19.22
C LYS A 26 13.95 1.61 -20.37
N ILE A 27 14.34 0.37 -20.62
CA ILE A 27 13.59 -0.51 -21.53
C ILE A 27 12.61 -1.30 -20.67
N VAL A 28 11.35 -0.88 -20.67
CA VAL A 28 10.25 -1.65 -20.08
C VAL A 28 9.57 -2.41 -21.20
N SER A 29 9.91 -3.69 -21.33
CA SER A 29 9.20 -4.63 -22.20
C SER A 29 8.26 -5.46 -21.33
N MET A 30 6.97 -5.16 -21.37
CA MET A 30 5.93 -6.03 -20.82
C MET A 30 5.29 -6.82 -21.97
N ASN A 31 5.46 -8.14 -21.98
CA ASN A 31 4.65 -9.04 -22.78
C ASN A 31 3.67 -9.75 -21.84
N ALA A 32 2.38 -9.49 -22.03
CA ALA A 32 1.29 -10.19 -21.35
C ALA A 32 0.55 -11.03 -22.38
N THR A 33 0.65 -12.35 -22.26
CA THR A 33 -0.14 -13.29 -23.09
C THR A 33 -1.35 -13.71 -22.28
N ALA A 34 -2.52 -13.15 -22.60
CA ALA A 34 -3.80 -13.52 -22.00
C ALA A 34 -4.64 -14.32 -23.02
N GLY A 35 -5.19 -15.46 -22.61
CA GLY A 35 -6.19 -16.17 -23.38
C GLY A 35 -7.58 -15.64 -23.03
N VAL A 36 -8.24 -14.95 -23.97
CA VAL A 36 -9.62 -14.49 -23.77
C VAL A 36 -10.57 -15.55 -24.31
N LEU A 37 -11.24 -16.29 -23.42
CA LEU A 37 -12.06 -17.45 -23.77
C LEU A 37 -13.48 -17.12 -24.27
N ALA A 38 -13.90 -15.85 -24.24
CA ALA A 38 -15.30 -15.50 -24.57
C ALA A 38 -15.49 -14.22 -25.41
N ASP A 39 -14.71 -13.15 -25.23
CA ASP A 39 -14.78 -11.96 -26.12
C ASP A 39 -13.53 -11.05 -26.02
N PRO A 40 -12.63 -11.05 -27.03
CA PRO A 40 -11.44 -10.20 -27.04
C PRO A 40 -11.76 -8.71 -27.18
N GLN A 41 -12.93 -8.32 -27.72
CA GLN A 41 -13.29 -6.90 -27.88
C GLN A 41 -13.58 -6.24 -26.54
N THR A 42 -14.27 -6.94 -25.63
CA THR A 42 -14.47 -6.46 -24.25
C THR A 42 -13.15 -6.27 -23.51
N PHE A 43 -12.18 -7.18 -23.69
CA PHE A 43 -10.85 -7.04 -23.10
C PHE A 43 -10.07 -5.86 -23.69
N LEU A 44 -10.05 -5.73 -25.03
CA LEU A 44 -9.31 -4.67 -25.72
C LEU A 44 -9.91 -3.28 -25.48
N SER A 45 -11.24 -3.16 -25.43
CA SER A 45 -11.92 -1.91 -25.07
C SER A 45 -11.58 -1.49 -23.64
N PHE A 46 -11.63 -2.42 -22.69
CA PHE A 46 -11.20 -2.16 -21.31
C PHE A 46 -9.73 -1.74 -21.24
N ALA A 47 -8.83 -2.42 -21.97
CA ALA A 47 -7.41 -2.06 -22.01
C ALA A 47 -7.18 -0.68 -22.64
N SER A 48 -7.92 -0.33 -23.68
CA SER A 48 -7.87 0.98 -24.33
C SER A 48 -8.37 2.09 -23.42
N ASP A 49 -9.51 1.88 -22.75
CA ASP A 49 -10.09 2.82 -21.79
C ASP A 49 -9.15 3.07 -20.60
N LEU A 50 -8.48 2.00 -20.16
CA LEU A 50 -7.52 2.04 -19.07
C LEU A 50 -6.21 2.72 -19.51
N HIS A 51 -5.73 2.48 -20.74
CA HIS A 51 -4.56 3.17 -21.28
C HIS A 51 -4.76 4.68 -21.38
N GLY A 52 -5.95 5.12 -21.81
CA GLY A 52 -6.31 6.54 -21.87
C GLY A 52 -6.33 7.23 -20.50
N GLN A 53 -6.60 6.49 -19.42
CA GLN A 53 -6.70 7.01 -18.05
C GLN A 53 -5.47 6.69 -17.19
N ALA A 54 -4.61 5.77 -17.62
CA ALA A 54 -3.41 5.36 -16.87
C ALA A 54 -2.35 6.47 -16.82
N ALA A 55 -2.38 7.43 -17.75
CA ALA A 55 -1.50 8.59 -17.69
C ALA A 55 -1.90 9.60 -16.58
N SER A 56 -3.14 9.53 -16.09
CA SER A 56 -3.68 10.48 -15.10
C SER A 56 -3.71 9.98 -13.66
N ILE A 57 -3.30 8.72 -13.39
CA ILE A 57 -3.24 8.21 -12.02
C ILE A 57 -2.05 8.81 -11.26
N SER A 58 -2.28 9.15 -10.00
CA SER A 58 -1.25 9.69 -9.12
C SER A 58 -0.11 8.69 -8.91
N ARG A 59 1.09 9.19 -8.61
CA ARG A 59 2.23 8.32 -8.25
C ARG A 59 1.90 7.39 -7.09
N GLN A 60 1.12 7.85 -6.13
CA GLN A 60 0.67 7.04 -5.02
C GLN A 60 -0.23 5.90 -5.49
N ALA A 61 -1.24 6.19 -6.33
CA ALA A 61 -2.10 5.17 -6.90
C ALA A 61 -1.27 4.09 -7.62
N GLN A 62 -0.21 4.49 -8.36
CA GLN A 62 0.74 3.57 -8.98
C GLN A 62 1.48 2.71 -7.95
N GLU A 63 1.99 3.29 -6.87
CA GLU A 63 2.70 2.56 -5.81
C GLU A 63 1.76 1.58 -5.08
N VAL A 64 0.50 1.95 -4.84
CA VAL A 64 -0.53 1.10 -4.23
C VAL A 64 -0.84 -0.10 -5.14
N ILE A 65 -1.06 0.17 -6.43
CA ILE A 65 -1.32 -0.86 -7.45
C ILE A 65 -0.12 -1.81 -7.53
N LEU A 66 1.11 -1.28 -7.48
CA LEU A 66 2.33 -2.07 -7.51
C LEU A 66 2.41 -3.01 -6.29
N LEU A 67 2.12 -2.54 -5.09
CA LEU A 67 2.11 -3.37 -3.88
C LEU A 67 1.03 -4.45 -3.94
N LEU A 68 -0.17 -4.13 -4.45
CA LEU A 68 -1.22 -5.13 -4.65
C LEU A 68 -0.81 -6.18 -5.68
N ASN A 69 -0.19 -5.77 -6.79
CA ASN A 69 0.32 -6.69 -7.80
C ASN A 69 1.41 -7.60 -7.22
N TYR A 70 2.31 -7.07 -6.39
CA TYR A 70 3.26 -7.91 -5.66
C TYR A 70 2.54 -8.89 -4.73
N ALA A 71 1.48 -8.47 -4.03
CA ALA A 71 0.70 -9.40 -3.22
C ALA A 71 0.08 -10.53 -4.06
N LEU A 72 -0.42 -10.23 -5.26
CA LEU A 72 -1.07 -11.21 -6.14
C LEU A 72 -0.09 -12.17 -6.84
N MET A 73 1.11 -11.69 -7.17
CA MET A 73 2.11 -12.47 -7.92
C MET A 73 2.98 -13.37 -7.04
N ARG A 74 2.99 -13.17 -5.73
CA ARG A 74 3.86 -13.94 -4.82
C ARG A 74 3.28 -15.32 -4.55
N PRO A 75 4.06 -16.40 -4.70
CA PRO A 75 3.60 -17.74 -4.33
C PRO A 75 3.58 -17.96 -2.81
N GLU A 76 4.33 -17.18 -2.02
CA GLU A 76 4.40 -17.33 -0.57
C GLU A 76 3.25 -16.60 0.15
N PRO A 77 2.36 -17.30 0.89
CA PRO A 77 1.21 -16.66 1.55
C PRO A 77 1.58 -15.53 2.51
N VAL A 78 2.70 -15.66 3.23
CA VAL A 78 3.19 -14.62 4.15
C VAL A 78 3.55 -13.34 3.39
N ALA A 79 4.18 -13.46 2.22
CA ALA A 79 4.49 -12.31 1.38
C ALA A 79 3.20 -11.64 0.87
N GLN A 80 2.20 -12.43 0.45
CA GLN A 80 0.90 -11.91 0.04
C GLN A 80 0.25 -11.06 1.14
N ILE A 81 0.23 -11.57 2.38
CA ILE A 81 -0.31 -10.87 3.56
C ILE A 81 0.42 -9.54 3.79
N VAL A 82 1.75 -9.58 3.81
CA VAL A 82 2.57 -8.39 4.10
C VAL A 82 2.36 -7.32 3.03
N PHE A 83 2.45 -7.67 1.74
CA PHE A 83 2.28 -6.69 0.66
C PHE A 83 0.86 -6.13 0.59
N ALA A 84 -0.17 -6.96 0.75
CA ALA A 84 -1.56 -6.53 0.73
C ALA A 84 -1.86 -5.51 1.85
N ILE A 85 -1.43 -5.80 3.07
CA ILE A 85 -1.62 -4.91 4.22
C ILE A 85 -0.79 -3.63 4.07
N SER A 86 0.46 -3.74 3.61
CA SER A 86 1.35 -2.59 3.40
C SER A 86 0.76 -1.59 2.40
N ALA A 87 0.04 -2.07 1.38
CA ALA A 87 -0.63 -1.21 0.42
C ALA A 87 -1.73 -0.34 1.06
N VAL A 88 -2.55 -0.92 1.95
CA VAL A 88 -3.59 -0.18 2.69
C VAL A 88 -2.96 0.75 3.73
N GLU A 89 -1.91 0.29 4.42
CA GLU A 89 -1.12 1.10 5.34
C GLU A 89 -0.56 2.35 4.67
N MET A 90 -0.04 2.23 3.45
CA MET A 90 0.50 3.36 2.69
C MET A 90 -0.57 4.40 2.34
N LEU A 91 -1.81 3.98 2.05
CA LEU A 91 -2.94 4.92 1.90
C LEU A 91 -3.24 5.63 3.23
N GLY A 92 -3.25 4.89 4.35
CA GLY A 92 -3.53 5.45 5.67
C GLY A 92 -2.46 6.42 6.19
N GLN A 93 -1.19 6.25 5.80
CA GLN A 93 -0.10 7.14 6.22
C GLN A 93 -0.22 8.58 5.70
N GLN A 94 -1.04 8.80 4.67
CA GLN A 94 -1.26 10.14 4.14
C GLN A 94 -2.29 10.95 4.90
N GLU A 95 -3.06 10.30 5.78
CA GLU A 95 -4.02 11.00 6.60
C GLU A 95 -3.26 11.93 7.56
N THR A 96 -3.50 13.22 7.43
CA THR A 96 -2.93 14.25 8.29
C THR A 96 -3.99 14.79 9.24
N TRP A 97 -3.53 15.49 10.29
CA TRP A 97 -4.42 16.34 11.07
C TRP A 97 -5.09 17.38 10.16
N THR A 98 -6.39 17.57 10.31
CA THR A 98 -7.12 18.65 9.63
C THR A 98 -6.68 20.00 10.19
N GLU A 99 -6.90 21.10 9.46
CA GLU A 99 -6.55 22.45 9.96
C GLU A 99 -7.22 22.77 11.30
N SER A 100 -8.49 22.39 11.49
CA SER A 100 -9.17 22.54 12.78
C SER A 100 -8.53 21.73 13.90
N GLN A 101 -8.06 20.50 13.61
CA GLN A 101 -7.35 19.68 14.59
C GLN A 101 -5.98 20.28 14.93
N LYS A 102 -5.26 20.83 13.94
CA LYS A 102 -4.00 21.54 14.17
C LYS A 102 -4.21 22.77 15.04
N HIS A 103 -5.29 23.52 14.80
CA HIS A 103 -5.66 24.66 15.64
C HIS A 103 -5.93 24.24 17.08
N LEU A 104 -6.73 23.18 17.27
CA LEU A 104 -7.02 22.64 18.61
C LEU A 104 -5.73 22.20 19.33
N LEU A 105 -4.81 21.53 18.63
CA LEU A 105 -3.51 21.15 19.19
C LEU A 105 -2.68 22.38 19.59
N ALA A 106 -2.73 23.47 18.83
CA ALA A 106 -2.06 24.71 19.18
C ALA A 106 -2.66 25.35 20.44
N GLU A 107 -3.99 25.39 20.56
CA GLU A 107 -4.68 25.88 21.77
C GLU A 107 -4.32 25.02 23.00
N LEU A 108 -4.27 23.70 22.85
CA LEU A 108 -3.89 22.78 23.92
C LEU A 108 -2.45 22.99 24.37
N ALA A 109 -1.53 23.26 23.44
CA ALA A 109 -0.15 23.58 23.78
C ALA A 109 -0.05 24.87 24.61
N VAL A 110 -0.78 25.93 24.22
CA VAL A 110 -0.82 27.19 24.98
C VAL A 110 -1.43 26.96 26.36
N SER A 111 -2.52 26.20 26.44
CA SER A 111 -3.17 25.87 27.72
C SER A 111 -2.26 25.06 28.64
N ALA A 112 -1.39 24.21 28.10
CA ALA A 112 -0.43 23.45 28.89
C ALA A 112 0.61 24.38 29.53
N GLU A 113 1.13 25.37 28.80
CA GLU A 113 2.12 26.35 29.31
C GLU A 113 1.57 27.15 30.48
N THR A 114 0.31 27.59 30.38
CA THR A 114 -0.36 28.44 31.37
C THR A 114 -1.09 27.67 32.47
N SER A 115 -1.01 26.34 32.47
CA SER A 115 -1.72 25.50 33.44
C SER A 115 -1.23 25.77 34.87
N SER A 116 -2.11 25.57 35.86
CA SER A 116 -1.72 25.59 37.27
C SER A 116 -1.24 24.23 37.78
N LEU A 117 -1.25 23.20 36.91
CA LEU A 117 -0.85 21.83 37.26
C LEU A 117 0.63 21.60 36.93
N GLY A 118 1.33 20.89 37.82
CA GLY A 118 2.75 20.56 37.65
C GLY A 118 3.70 21.75 37.89
N SER A 119 4.98 21.47 37.76
CA SER A 119 6.05 22.46 37.71
C SER A 119 6.08 23.20 36.36
N GLU A 120 6.78 24.34 36.31
CA GLU A 120 6.98 25.06 35.04
C GLU A 120 7.67 24.20 33.98
N GLU A 121 8.67 23.40 34.40
CA GLU A 121 9.41 22.51 33.51
C GLU A 121 8.51 21.42 32.91
N GLU A 122 7.68 20.75 33.73
CA GLU A 122 6.73 19.74 33.25
C GLU A 122 5.70 20.34 32.27
N ARG A 123 5.22 21.57 32.54
CA ARG A 123 4.28 22.26 31.64
C ARG A 123 4.90 22.58 30.30
N LEU A 124 6.13 23.10 30.31
CA LEU A 124 6.88 23.41 29.09
C LEU A 124 7.22 22.14 28.31
N GLU A 125 7.57 21.04 28.98
CA GLU A 125 7.81 19.75 28.34
C GLU A 125 6.56 19.25 27.60
N VAL A 126 5.39 19.28 28.26
CA VAL A 126 4.13 18.86 27.64
C VAL A 126 3.76 19.76 26.46
N ALA A 127 3.86 21.09 26.63
CA ALA A 127 3.58 22.04 25.55
C ALA A 127 4.50 21.84 24.34
N ASP A 128 5.80 21.63 24.60
CA ASP A 128 6.79 21.34 23.58
C ASP A 128 6.51 20.01 22.87
N ALA A 129 6.11 18.98 23.60
CA ALA A 129 5.72 17.69 23.03
C ALA A 129 4.53 17.82 22.06
N ILE A 130 3.53 18.64 22.42
CA ILE A 130 2.38 18.94 21.55
C ILE A 130 2.84 19.74 20.33
N LYS A 131 3.60 20.83 20.51
CA LYS A 131 4.09 21.71 19.43
C LYS A 131 4.97 20.97 18.42
N LYS A 132 5.82 20.07 18.89
CA LYS A 132 6.71 19.25 18.04
C LYS A 132 5.98 18.13 17.30
N ASN A 133 4.65 18.04 17.39
CA ASN A 133 3.84 16.99 16.77
C ASN A 133 4.35 15.59 17.13
N LEU A 134 4.79 15.37 18.38
CA LEU A 134 5.14 14.02 18.84
C LEU A 134 3.91 13.08 18.79
N HIS A 135 2.70 13.66 18.73
CA HIS A 135 1.44 12.96 18.47
C HIS A 135 1.15 12.81 16.96
N ARG A 136 2.04 12.16 16.22
CA ARG A 136 1.74 11.77 14.84
C ARG A 136 0.55 10.80 14.83
N LEU A 137 -0.29 10.88 13.80
CA LEU A 137 -1.33 9.88 13.60
C LEU A 137 -0.68 8.51 13.48
N SER A 138 -1.11 7.58 14.34
CA SER A 138 -0.66 6.20 14.24
C SER A 138 -1.16 5.60 12.92
N LEU A 139 -0.45 4.59 12.42
CA LEU A 139 -0.82 3.88 11.20
C LEU A 139 -2.27 3.39 11.23
N ARG A 140 -2.68 2.84 12.38
CA ARG A 140 -4.05 2.39 12.60
C ARG A 140 -5.04 3.56 12.53
N GLN A 141 -4.76 4.70 13.17
CA GLN A 141 -5.63 5.88 13.08
C GLN A 141 -5.75 6.37 11.63
N GLY A 142 -4.65 6.35 10.87
CA GLY A 142 -4.66 6.66 9.44
C GLY A 142 -5.59 5.75 8.65
N VAL A 143 -5.48 4.42 8.82
CA VAL A 143 -6.37 3.47 8.14
C VAL A 143 -7.84 3.63 8.56
N LEU A 144 -8.13 3.92 9.83
CA LEU A 144 -9.51 4.16 10.26
C LEU A 144 -10.09 5.44 9.65
N ARG A 145 -9.31 6.52 9.53
CA ARG A 145 -9.74 7.74 8.83
C ARG A 145 -9.97 7.48 7.33
N LEU A 146 -9.10 6.69 6.71
CA LEU A 146 -9.29 6.22 5.34
C LEU A 146 -10.63 5.47 5.21
N PHE A 147 -10.99 4.61 6.16
CA PHE A 147 -12.26 3.88 6.12
C PHE A 147 -13.46 4.80 6.22
N GLU A 148 -13.44 5.78 7.12
CA GLU A 148 -14.51 6.79 7.21
C GLU A 148 -14.68 7.54 5.88
N ARG A 149 -13.56 7.97 5.28
CA ARG A 149 -13.57 8.70 4.00
C ARG A 149 -14.11 7.88 2.83
N LEU A 150 -13.92 6.57 2.85
CA LEU A 150 -14.37 5.66 1.79
C LEU A 150 -15.74 5.00 2.07
N ASP A 151 -16.41 5.38 3.17
CA ASP A 151 -17.65 4.72 3.65
C ASP A 151 -17.46 3.21 3.93
N LEU A 152 -16.28 2.86 4.44
CA LEU A 152 -15.85 1.49 4.77
C LEU A 152 -15.69 1.25 6.27
N ALA A 153 -16.26 2.11 7.13
CA ALA A 153 -16.16 2.00 8.58
C ALA A 153 -16.61 0.63 9.12
N HIS A 154 -17.59 0.01 8.44
CA HIS A 154 -18.09 -1.33 8.75
C HIS A 154 -17.03 -2.44 8.61
N LEU A 155 -15.95 -2.22 7.84
CA LEU A 155 -14.84 -3.18 7.68
C LEU A 155 -13.83 -3.14 8.82
N LYS A 156 -13.94 -2.19 9.76
CA LYS A 156 -13.01 -2.04 10.89
C LYS A 156 -12.76 -3.36 11.64
N GLY A 157 -13.80 -4.12 11.95
CA GLY A 157 -13.66 -5.39 12.68
C GLY A 157 -12.85 -6.42 11.91
N LYS A 158 -13.08 -6.53 10.59
CA LYS A 158 -12.34 -7.44 9.70
C LYS A 158 -10.89 -7.01 9.56
N TRP A 159 -10.65 -5.71 9.41
CA TRP A 159 -9.30 -5.14 9.37
C TRP A 159 -8.53 -5.41 10.66
N ASP A 160 -9.10 -5.07 11.83
CA ASP A 160 -8.45 -5.27 13.13
C ASP A 160 -8.08 -6.76 13.34
N SER A 161 -8.94 -7.68 12.89
CA SER A 161 -8.68 -9.13 12.94
C SER A 161 -7.51 -9.55 12.04
N VAL A 162 -7.52 -9.19 10.76
CA VAL A 162 -6.44 -9.53 9.80
C VAL A 162 -5.12 -8.89 10.23
N TYR A 163 -5.16 -7.64 10.67
CA TYR A 163 -3.99 -6.89 11.12
C TYR A 163 -3.36 -7.51 12.39
N ALA A 164 -4.18 -7.96 13.34
CA ALA A 164 -3.69 -8.65 14.54
C ALA A 164 -2.96 -9.95 14.19
N GLU A 165 -3.48 -10.74 13.25
CA GLU A 165 -2.80 -11.95 12.78
C GLU A 165 -1.48 -11.64 12.06
N ARG A 166 -1.44 -10.60 11.21
CA ARG A 166 -0.18 -10.13 10.60
C ARG A 166 0.82 -9.69 11.67
N SER A 167 0.38 -8.97 12.70
CA SER A 167 1.26 -8.55 13.79
C SER A 167 1.87 -9.74 14.51
N ARG A 168 1.08 -10.81 14.75
CA ARG A 168 1.59 -12.08 15.31
C ARG A 168 2.56 -12.78 14.37
N LEU A 169 2.36 -12.71 13.05
CA LEU A 169 3.26 -13.31 12.08
C LEU A 169 4.62 -12.61 11.98
N VAL A 170 4.62 -11.28 12.09
CA VAL A 170 5.81 -10.46 11.90
C VAL A 170 6.59 -10.28 13.21
N HIS A 171 5.91 -10.22 14.35
CA HIS A 171 6.54 -10.01 15.67
C HIS A 171 6.55 -11.25 16.56
N GLY A 172 5.70 -12.25 16.29
CA GLY A 172 5.76 -13.55 16.93
C GLY A 172 6.64 -14.47 16.11
N LEU A 173 7.57 -15.15 16.79
CA LEU A 173 8.40 -16.28 16.33
C LEU A 173 8.02 -16.79 14.93
N ALA A 174 8.95 -16.59 13.97
CA ALA A 174 8.95 -17.01 12.56
C ALA A 174 7.86 -18.02 12.13
N PRO A 175 7.32 -17.92 10.89
CA PRO A 175 6.23 -18.78 10.42
C PRO A 175 6.39 -20.20 10.93
N ARG A 176 5.41 -20.66 11.72
CA ARG A 176 5.53 -21.96 12.41
C ARG A 176 5.67 -23.03 11.31
N PRO A 177 6.71 -23.87 11.33
CA PRO A 177 6.84 -24.93 10.35
C PRO A 177 5.55 -25.77 10.28
N GLY A 178 4.95 -25.88 9.10
CA GLY A 178 3.69 -26.60 8.89
C GLY A 178 2.40 -25.80 9.11
N ALA A 179 2.46 -24.53 9.52
CA ALA A 179 1.27 -23.68 9.56
C ALA A 179 0.82 -23.27 8.15
N ASN A 180 -0.45 -23.50 7.84
CA ASN A 180 -1.05 -23.10 6.57
C ASN A 180 -1.57 -21.67 6.66
N TYR A 181 -0.88 -20.73 6.01
CA TYR A 181 -1.27 -19.32 5.96
C TYR A 181 -2.12 -18.95 4.74
N SER A 182 -2.47 -19.92 3.89
CA SER A 182 -3.18 -19.67 2.63
C SER A 182 -4.55 -19.02 2.85
N GLU A 183 -5.29 -19.45 3.87
CA GLU A 183 -6.60 -18.87 4.21
C GLU A 183 -6.45 -17.41 4.67
N LEU A 184 -5.46 -17.13 5.52
CA LEU A 184 -5.19 -15.77 5.98
C LEU A 184 -4.72 -14.87 4.82
N ALA A 185 -3.90 -15.40 3.92
CA ALA A 185 -3.48 -14.69 2.72
C ALA A 185 -4.65 -14.35 1.80
N GLN A 186 -5.55 -15.31 1.55
CA GLN A 186 -6.77 -15.06 0.79
C GLN A 186 -7.63 -13.98 1.45
N LYS A 187 -7.85 -14.06 2.78
CA LYS A 187 -8.60 -13.04 3.53
C LYS A 187 -7.94 -11.66 3.45
N ALA A 188 -6.62 -11.58 3.61
CA ALA A 188 -5.86 -10.34 3.55
C ALA A 188 -5.91 -9.73 2.15
N VAL A 189 -5.61 -10.50 1.11
CA VAL A 189 -5.67 -10.04 -0.29
C VAL A 189 -7.08 -9.62 -0.68
N SER A 190 -8.12 -10.35 -0.26
CA SER A 190 -9.50 -10.01 -0.58
C SER A 190 -9.94 -8.71 0.09
N LEU A 191 -9.69 -8.59 1.39
CA LEU A 191 -10.04 -7.38 2.15
C LEU A 191 -9.27 -6.16 1.64
N CYS A 192 -7.94 -6.30 1.46
CA CYS A 192 -7.11 -5.20 1.01
C CYS A 192 -7.43 -4.83 -0.43
N GLY A 193 -7.57 -5.81 -1.34
CA GLY A 193 -7.97 -5.58 -2.73
C GLY A 193 -9.28 -4.78 -2.83
N TYR A 194 -10.27 -5.13 -2.00
CA TYR A 194 -11.52 -4.38 -1.89
C TYR A 194 -11.30 -2.91 -1.52
N ILE A 195 -10.57 -2.66 -0.43
CA ILE A 195 -10.27 -1.31 0.08
C ILE A 195 -9.51 -0.50 -0.96
N LEU A 196 -8.48 -1.10 -1.57
CA LEU A 196 -7.61 -0.43 -2.53
C LEU A 196 -8.37 -0.06 -3.81
N LEU A 197 -9.20 -0.95 -4.35
CA LEU A 197 -10.00 -0.62 -5.54
C LEU A 197 -11.02 0.48 -5.25
N LYS A 198 -11.64 0.48 -4.06
CA LYS A 198 -12.52 1.59 -3.64
C LYS A 198 -11.76 2.91 -3.51
N ALA A 199 -10.53 2.88 -2.98
CA ALA A 199 -9.69 4.07 -2.91
C ALA A 199 -9.28 4.58 -4.29
N LEU A 200 -8.87 3.68 -5.19
CA LEU A 200 -8.46 4.00 -6.55
C LEU A 200 -9.62 4.51 -7.40
N ALA A 201 -10.86 4.14 -7.10
CA ALA A 201 -12.04 4.62 -7.81
C ALA A 201 -12.23 6.14 -7.75
N ALA A 202 -11.61 6.83 -6.78
CA ALA A 202 -11.59 8.29 -6.74
C ALA A 202 -10.79 8.91 -7.90
N GLU A 203 -9.78 8.21 -8.41
CA GLU A 203 -8.92 8.67 -9.51
C GLU A 203 -9.23 7.93 -10.83
N LEU A 204 -9.64 6.67 -10.73
CA LEU A 204 -9.93 5.77 -11.84
C LEU A 204 -11.31 5.13 -11.59
N PRO A 205 -12.43 5.80 -11.90
CA PRO A 205 -13.78 5.34 -11.54
C PRO A 205 -14.08 3.89 -11.94
N ILE A 206 -13.50 3.44 -13.07
CA ILE A 206 -13.64 2.06 -13.58
C ILE A 206 -13.05 1.00 -12.63
N ALA A 207 -12.14 1.36 -11.73
CA ALA A 207 -11.54 0.44 -10.74
C ALA A 207 -12.58 -0.18 -9.79
N SER A 208 -13.69 0.52 -9.53
CA SER A 208 -14.77 0.01 -8.67
C SER A 208 -15.71 -0.98 -9.36
N ARG A 209 -15.68 -1.05 -10.70
CA ARG A 209 -16.70 -1.74 -11.51
C ARG A 209 -16.84 -3.23 -11.20
N TYR A 210 -15.74 -3.87 -10.82
CA TYR A 210 -15.67 -5.31 -10.57
C TYR A 210 -15.17 -5.66 -9.17
N THR A 211 -15.17 -4.69 -8.24
CA THR A 211 -14.63 -4.90 -6.89
C THR A 211 -15.40 -6.00 -6.16
N ASP A 212 -16.74 -5.98 -6.22
CA ASP A 212 -17.59 -6.97 -5.56
C ASP A 212 -17.51 -8.36 -6.22
N GLU A 213 -17.06 -8.43 -7.49
CA GLU A 213 -16.89 -9.67 -8.24
C GLU A 213 -15.56 -10.36 -7.87
N PHE A 214 -14.45 -9.61 -7.92
CA PHE A 214 -13.11 -10.15 -7.70
C PHE A 214 -12.72 -10.25 -6.22
N TYR A 215 -13.28 -9.40 -5.37
CA TYR A 215 -12.93 -9.33 -3.95
C TYR A 215 -14.17 -9.49 -3.08
N LYS A 216 -14.69 -10.72 -3.02
CA LYS A 216 -15.78 -11.07 -2.12
C LYS A 216 -15.31 -10.92 -0.68
N LEU A 217 -15.92 -9.98 0.04
CA LEU A 217 -15.68 -9.81 1.46
C LEU A 217 -16.13 -11.08 2.18
N PRO A 218 -15.24 -11.76 2.93
CA PRO A 218 -15.59 -12.96 3.68
C PRO A 218 -16.54 -12.65 4.84
#